data_AF-A0A7Z9UQC2-F1
#
_entry.id   AF-A0A7Z9UQC2-F1
#
_cell.length_a   1.000
_cell.length_b   1.000
_cell.length_c   1.000
_cell.angle_alpha   90.00
_cell.angle_beta   90.00
_cell.angle_gamma   90.00
#
_symmetry.space_group_name_H-M   'P 1'
#
loop_
_entity.id
_entity.type
_entity.pdbx_description
1 polymer ?
#
loop_
_entity_poly.entity_id
_entity_poly.type
_entity_poly.pdbx_seq_one_letter_code
_entity_poly.pdbx_strand_id
1 'polypeptide(L)'
;MNIKKTLLATAVTTAMGATAIEAQAAPILSADWSGLFTLLDSSGAGIQSRSYPYYADPTWGYGFRTQVSGTMTFDLATGSGSATVNSFDFFGGGPAVATAITMQVIDPNNGLVQANMGFNWGGSNGIPVSLILDARGFFGAISQGVATSDVIDQATVAGYGALPASNGMNKGKFPVGPVPMATTTLDTQLISTASAACAADVANGDANGQCLGLNPSSEPFVIAGDDGIGGSPMIDGPFASSGFNANFDITAVHVGSATPFPVPAAVWLFGSGLIGLIGVAKRKRA
;
A
#
# COMPACT_ATOMS: atom_id res chain seq x y z
N MET A 1 15.94 -63.70 -6.76
CA MET A 1 15.83 -63.04 -8.08
C MET A 1 15.94 -61.53 -7.85
N ASN A 2 17.14 -60.98 -8.00
CA ASN A 2 17.47 -59.59 -7.63
C ASN A 2 17.18 -58.65 -8.81
N ILE A 3 15.95 -58.14 -8.88
CA ILE A 3 15.62 -57.08 -9.82
C ILE A 3 16.30 -55.79 -9.36
N LYS A 4 17.13 -55.25 -10.24
CA LYS A 4 18.06 -54.14 -10.05
C LYS A 4 17.33 -52.89 -9.57
N LYS A 5 17.60 -52.48 -8.32
CA LYS A 5 17.10 -51.24 -7.69
C LYS A 5 17.40 -49.98 -8.52
N THR A 6 18.36 -50.05 -9.43
CA THR A 6 18.79 -48.94 -10.30
C THR A 6 17.80 -48.58 -11.41
N LEU A 7 16.99 -49.53 -11.89
CA LEU A 7 16.03 -49.28 -12.98
C LEU A 7 14.75 -48.56 -12.52
N LEU A 8 14.41 -48.68 -11.23
CA LEU A 8 13.25 -47.99 -10.66
C LEU A 8 13.53 -46.50 -10.40
N ALA A 9 14.79 -46.13 -10.11
CA ALA A 9 15.18 -44.74 -9.91
C ALA A 9 15.14 -43.93 -11.22
N THR A 10 15.47 -44.54 -12.37
CA THR A 10 15.49 -43.84 -13.65
C THR A 10 14.10 -43.69 -14.28
N ALA A 11 13.16 -44.60 -14.01
CA ALA A 11 11.78 -44.52 -14.52
C ALA A 11 10.92 -43.50 -13.76
N VAL A 12 11.23 -43.19 -12.50
CA VAL A 12 10.53 -42.14 -11.74
C VAL A 12 10.91 -40.75 -12.26
N THR A 13 12.16 -40.54 -12.71
CA THR A 13 12.62 -39.24 -13.22
C THR A 13 12.05 -38.91 -14.61
N THR A 14 11.74 -39.90 -15.45
CA THR A 14 11.12 -39.68 -16.77
C THR A 14 9.60 -39.62 -16.74
N ALA A 15 8.94 -40.16 -15.71
CA ALA A 15 7.49 -40.01 -15.51
C ALA A 15 7.12 -38.65 -14.89
N MET A 16 8.06 -37.93 -14.29
CA MET A 16 7.93 -36.51 -13.93
C MET A 16 8.19 -35.62 -15.13
N GLY A 17 7.57 -35.95 -16.28
CA GLY A 17 7.64 -35.16 -17.51
C GLY A 17 7.53 -33.69 -17.17
N ALA A 18 8.48 -32.91 -17.69
CA ALA A 18 8.54 -31.47 -17.53
C ALA A 18 7.24 -30.86 -18.08
N THR A 19 6.18 -30.85 -17.28
CA THR A 19 5.03 -30.00 -17.50
C THR A 19 5.61 -28.61 -17.39
N ALA A 20 5.69 -27.91 -18.52
CA ALA A 20 5.97 -26.49 -18.53
C ALA A 20 5.06 -25.86 -17.48
N ILE A 21 5.65 -25.39 -16.39
CA ILE A 21 4.93 -24.59 -15.42
C ILE A 21 4.70 -23.30 -16.19
N GLU A 22 3.52 -23.16 -16.80
CA GLU A 22 3.13 -21.92 -17.43
C GLU A 22 3.34 -20.83 -16.39
N ALA A 23 4.15 -19.82 -16.76
CA ALA A 23 4.41 -18.68 -15.89
C ALA A 23 3.07 -18.02 -15.61
N GLN A 24 2.52 -18.31 -14.44
CA GLN A 24 1.17 -17.92 -14.12
C GLN A 24 1.18 -16.44 -13.83
N ALA A 25 0.22 -15.72 -14.43
CA ALA A 25 0.10 -14.28 -14.22
C ALA A 25 0.04 -14.00 -12.71
N ALA A 26 0.84 -13.02 -12.29
CA ALA A 26 0.88 -12.57 -10.92
C ALA A 26 -0.53 -12.22 -10.42
N PRO A 27 -0.85 -12.49 -9.14
CA PRO A 27 -2.14 -12.12 -8.60
C PRO A 27 -2.23 -10.59 -8.53
N ILE A 28 -3.10 -10.00 -9.33
CA ILE A 28 -3.43 -8.58 -9.29
C ILE A 28 -4.68 -8.44 -8.45
N LEU A 29 -4.56 -7.70 -7.35
CA LEU A 29 -5.69 -7.30 -6.51
C LEU A 29 -6.25 -5.98 -7.04
N SER A 30 -7.55 -5.91 -7.27
CA SER A 30 -8.27 -4.65 -7.51
C SER A 30 -9.27 -4.44 -6.38
N ALA A 31 -9.30 -3.24 -5.80
CA ALA A 31 -10.15 -2.94 -4.66
C ALA A 31 -10.62 -1.48 -4.65
N ASP A 32 -11.79 -1.26 -4.05
CA ASP A 32 -12.19 0.06 -3.57
C ASP A 32 -11.68 0.24 -2.14
N TRP A 33 -11.40 1.46 -1.71
CA TRP A 33 -10.92 1.71 -0.36
C TRP A 33 -11.56 2.96 0.25
N SER A 34 -11.63 2.97 1.58
CA SER A 34 -12.01 4.13 2.38
C SER A 34 -10.97 4.38 3.47
N GLY A 35 -10.79 5.64 3.81
CA GLY A 35 -9.75 6.05 4.75
C GLY A 35 -9.96 7.45 5.31
N LEU A 36 -8.93 7.89 6.01
CA LEU A 36 -8.88 9.19 6.68
C LEU A 36 -7.64 9.94 6.20
N PHE A 37 -7.86 11.16 5.73
CA PHE A 37 -6.81 12.11 5.45
C PHE A 37 -6.58 13.01 6.66
N THR A 38 -5.32 13.19 7.06
CA THR A 38 -4.92 14.09 8.15
C THR A 38 -3.77 14.97 7.69
N LEU A 39 -3.89 16.29 7.83
CA LEU A 39 -2.74 17.19 7.65
C LEU A 39 -2.13 17.53 9.00
N LEU A 40 -0.83 17.36 9.13
CA LEU A 40 -0.06 17.73 10.32
C LEU A 40 0.87 18.91 9.98
N ASP A 41 1.10 19.82 10.92
CA ASP A 41 2.21 20.78 10.81
C ASP A 41 3.56 20.15 11.15
N SER A 42 4.62 20.96 11.06
CA SER A 42 6.00 20.58 11.39
C SER A 42 6.24 20.24 12.87
N SER A 43 5.24 20.40 13.74
CA SER A 43 5.27 19.92 15.12
C SER A 43 4.49 18.62 15.33
N GLY A 44 3.88 18.07 14.27
CA GLY A 44 2.99 16.93 14.32
C GLY A 44 1.58 17.26 14.83
N ALA A 45 1.23 18.53 14.96
CA ALA A 45 -0.12 18.92 15.37
C ALA A 45 -1.08 18.89 14.16
N GLY A 46 -2.26 18.32 14.38
CA GLY A 46 -3.28 18.26 13.35
C GLY A 46 -3.81 19.64 12.96
N ILE A 47 -4.05 19.84 11.68
CA ILE A 47 -4.67 21.04 11.13
C ILE A 47 -6.14 20.73 10.80
N GLN A 48 -7.04 21.51 11.37
CA GLN A 48 -8.47 21.33 11.21
C GLN A 48 -8.94 21.84 9.83
N SER A 49 -9.52 20.95 9.03
CA SER A 49 -10.25 21.31 7.81
C SER A 49 -11.52 22.08 8.16
N ARG A 50 -11.74 23.22 7.48
CA ARG A 50 -12.96 24.03 7.61
C ARG A 50 -14.02 23.70 6.56
N SER A 51 -13.76 22.71 5.71
CA SER A 51 -14.70 22.29 4.67
C SER A 51 -15.86 21.49 5.29
N TYR A 52 -17.08 21.74 4.82
CA TYR A 52 -18.23 20.89 5.13
C TYR A 52 -18.25 19.64 4.22
N PRO A 53 -18.76 18.48 4.69
CA PRO A 53 -19.36 18.26 6.00
C PRO A 53 -18.34 18.01 7.13
N TYR A 54 -17.05 17.84 6.82
CA TYR A 54 -16.01 17.36 7.74
C TYR A 54 -15.87 18.21 9.00
N TYR A 55 -15.89 19.54 8.86
CA TYR A 55 -15.79 20.46 9.99
C TYR A 55 -16.89 20.27 11.05
N ALA A 56 -18.08 19.82 10.63
CA ALA A 56 -19.22 19.60 11.51
C ALA A 56 -19.34 18.14 12.00
N ASP A 57 -18.51 17.22 11.51
CA ASP A 57 -18.57 15.81 11.88
C ASP A 57 -17.76 15.54 13.17
N PRO A 58 -18.42 15.23 14.30
CA PRO A 58 -17.71 14.95 15.55
C PRO A 58 -16.95 13.61 15.52
N THR A 59 -17.31 12.69 14.62
CA THR A 59 -16.76 11.32 14.56
C THR A 59 -15.25 11.35 14.42
N TRP A 60 -14.75 12.29 13.63
CA TRP A 60 -13.35 12.39 13.25
C TRP A 60 -12.72 13.72 13.69
N GLY A 61 -13.23 14.27 14.78
CA GLY A 61 -12.67 15.45 15.40
C GLY A 61 -12.95 16.74 14.65
N TYR A 62 -14.18 16.96 14.17
CA TYR A 62 -14.61 18.24 13.62
C TYR A 62 -13.69 18.76 12.49
N GLY A 63 -13.26 17.87 11.59
CA GLY A 63 -12.39 18.21 10.46
C GLY A 63 -10.90 18.05 10.73
N PHE A 64 -10.46 17.58 11.91
CA PHE A 64 -9.07 17.16 12.10
C PHE A 64 -8.70 15.94 11.25
N ARG A 65 -9.69 15.13 10.85
CA ARG A 65 -9.53 14.13 9.80
C ARG A 65 -10.67 14.26 8.79
N THR A 66 -10.32 14.09 7.53
CA THR A 66 -11.24 14.16 6.39
C THR A 66 -11.44 12.76 5.84
N GLN A 67 -12.68 12.29 5.76
CA GLN A 67 -12.96 11.00 5.11
C GLN A 67 -12.63 11.09 3.62
N VAL A 68 -11.85 10.12 3.15
CA VAL A 68 -11.44 9.98 1.76
C VAL A 68 -11.70 8.56 1.28
N SER A 69 -11.80 8.38 -0.03
CA SER A 69 -12.00 7.08 -0.65
C SER A 69 -11.40 7.06 -2.05
N GLY A 70 -11.30 5.88 -2.64
CA GLY A 70 -10.85 5.74 -4.01
C GLY A 70 -10.75 4.28 -4.42
N THR A 71 -9.94 4.02 -5.43
CA THR A 71 -9.66 2.67 -5.93
C THR A 71 -8.17 2.39 -5.84
N MET A 72 -7.80 1.12 -5.82
CA MET A 72 -6.40 0.70 -5.92
C MET A 72 -6.26 -0.61 -6.69
N THR A 73 -5.11 -0.75 -7.36
CA THR A 73 -4.64 -2.01 -7.91
C THR A 73 -3.26 -2.33 -7.35
N PHE A 74 -3.01 -3.60 -7.06
CA PHE A 74 -1.75 -4.05 -6.48
C PHE A 74 -1.33 -5.37 -7.10
N ASP A 75 -0.16 -5.40 -7.72
CA ASP A 75 0.49 -6.62 -8.19
C ASP A 75 1.28 -7.23 -7.02
N LEU A 76 0.79 -8.35 -6.52
CA LEU A 76 1.37 -9.01 -5.36
C LEU A 76 2.68 -9.75 -5.69
N ALA A 77 3.02 -9.97 -6.95
CA ALA A 77 4.29 -10.60 -7.33
C ALA A 77 5.43 -9.58 -7.41
N THR A 78 5.18 -8.40 -7.96
CA THR A 78 6.18 -7.33 -8.06
C THR A 78 6.18 -6.42 -6.82
N GLY A 79 5.10 -6.44 -6.04
CA GLY A 79 4.88 -5.50 -4.96
C GLY A 79 4.58 -4.08 -5.45
N SER A 80 4.23 -3.89 -6.72
CA SER A 80 3.91 -2.58 -7.28
C SER A 80 2.41 -2.37 -7.42
N GLY A 81 1.92 -1.15 -7.27
CA GLY A 81 0.51 -0.83 -7.44
C GLY A 81 0.26 0.60 -7.89
N SER A 82 -0.99 0.91 -8.14
CA SER A 82 -1.48 2.27 -8.37
C SER A 82 -2.79 2.49 -7.64
N ALA A 83 -3.14 3.76 -7.41
CA ALA A 83 -4.38 4.11 -6.74
C ALA A 83 -5.01 5.37 -7.33
N THR A 84 -6.24 5.62 -6.91
CA THR A 84 -6.94 6.88 -7.09
C THR A 84 -7.44 7.36 -5.73
N VAL A 85 -7.64 8.67 -5.58
CA VAL A 85 -8.35 9.27 -4.46
C VAL A 85 -9.45 10.13 -5.07
N ASN A 86 -10.69 9.87 -4.69
CA ASN A 86 -11.81 10.72 -5.03
C ASN A 86 -11.54 12.13 -4.52
N SER A 87 -11.84 13.14 -5.34
CA SER A 87 -11.63 14.53 -4.96
C SER A 87 -12.38 14.86 -3.67
N PHE A 88 -11.75 15.59 -2.76
CA PHE A 88 -12.36 16.01 -1.51
C PHE A 88 -12.05 17.47 -1.22
N ASP A 89 -12.97 18.20 -0.57
CA ASP A 89 -12.76 19.60 -0.26
C ASP A 89 -11.77 19.79 0.89
N PHE A 90 -10.82 20.69 0.70
CA PHE A 90 -9.72 20.90 1.63
C PHE A 90 -9.56 22.37 2.03
N PHE A 91 -9.62 22.64 3.34
CA PHE A 91 -9.51 23.97 3.96
C PHE A 91 -10.40 25.10 3.39
N GLY A 92 -11.53 24.74 2.78
CA GLY A 92 -12.38 25.73 2.08
C GLY A 92 -11.72 26.36 0.84
N GLY A 93 -10.57 25.85 0.40
CA GLY A 93 -9.87 26.27 -0.83
C GLY A 93 -10.37 25.57 -2.10
N GLY A 94 -11.39 24.72 -1.97
CA GLY A 94 -11.94 23.91 -3.06
C GLY A 94 -11.43 22.46 -3.05
N PRO A 95 -11.75 21.70 -4.13
CA PRO A 95 -11.46 20.29 -4.21
C PRO A 95 -9.97 20.06 -4.40
N ALA A 96 -9.49 19.09 -3.65
CA ALA A 96 -8.14 18.59 -3.68
C ALA A 96 -8.13 17.31 -4.52
N VAL A 97 -7.28 17.26 -5.55
CA VAL A 97 -7.29 16.19 -6.56
C VAL A 97 -5.94 15.50 -6.60
N ALA A 98 -5.90 14.24 -6.15
CA ALA A 98 -4.70 13.42 -6.24
C ALA A 98 -4.47 12.94 -7.68
N THR A 99 -3.22 12.88 -8.11
CA THR A 99 -2.79 12.47 -9.44
C THR A 99 -1.58 11.53 -9.35
N ALA A 100 -1.42 10.67 -10.36
CA ALA A 100 -0.25 9.79 -10.52
C ALA A 100 0.13 8.98 -9.26
N ILE A 101 -0.85 8.40 -8.57
CA ILE A 101 -0.58 7.63 -7.34
C ILE A 101 0.08 6.30 -7.71
N THR A 102 1.28 6.10 -7.19
CA THR A 102 2.05 4.87 -7.32
C THR A 102 2.32 4.28 -5.95
N MET A 103 2.38 2.95 -5.88
CA MET A 103 2.72 2.21 -4.68
C MET A 103 3.81 1.18 -4.97
N GLN A 104 4.74 1.00 -4.04
CA GLN A 104 5.81 0.01 -4.16
C GLN A 104 6.15 -0.59 -2.79
N VAL A 105 6.16 -1.92 -2.68
CA VAL A 105 6.71 -2.60 -1.50
C VAL A 105 8.21 -2.31 -1.44
N ILE A 106 8.64 -1.72 -0.33
CA ILE A 106 10.04 -1.37 -0.06
C ILE A 106 10.65 -2.26 1.02
N ASP A 107 9.83 -2.83 1.91
CA ASP A 107 10.25 -3.83 2.89
C ASP A 107 9.14 -4.86 3.09
N PRO A 108 9.18 -6.00 2.38
CA PRO A 108 8.14 -7.03 2.47
C PRO A 108 8.11 -7.71 3.84
N ASN A 109 9.20 -7.71 4.61
CA ASN A 109 9.24 -8.37 5.92
C ASN A 109 8.50 -7.56 6.98
N ASN A 110 8.57 -6.23 6.86
CA ASN A 110 7.88 -5.30 7.75
C ASN A 110 6.57 -4.77 7.15
N GLY A 111 6.20 -5.20 5.95
CA GLY A 111 4.98 -4.76 5.26
C GLY A 111 5.00 -3.29 4.86
N LEU A 112 6.18 -2.70 4.64
CA LEU A 112 6.30 -1.29 4.28
C LEU A 112 6.07 -1.09 2.77
N VAL A 113 5.17 -0.16 2.47
CA VAL A 113 4.80 0.25 1.11
C VAL A 113 5.05 1.73 0.98
N GLN A 114 5.89 2.12 0.04
CA GLN A 114 6.01 3.50 -0.36
C GLN A 114 4.81 3.88 -1.23
N ALA A 115 4.19 5.02 -0.96
CA ALA A 115 3.19 5.63 -1.82
C ALA A 115 3.63 7.03 -2.23
N ASN A 116 3.59 7.31 -3.52
CA ASN A 116 3.89 8.63 -4.08
C ASN A 116 2.69 9.13 -4.87
N MET A 117 2.40 10.42 -4.74
CA MET A 117 1.34 11.07 -5.52
C MET A 117 1.64 12.54 -5.77
N GLY A 118 1.05 13.10 -6.82
CA GLY A 118 0.91 14.52 -7.02
C GLY A 118 -0.45 15.00 -6.51
N PHE A 119 -0.56 16.27 -6.13
CA PHE A 119 -1.80 16.82 -5.61
C PHE A 119 -2.10 18.19 -6.23
N ASN A 120 -3.28 18.35 -6.81
CA ASN A 120 -3.73 19.63 -7.36
C ASN A 120 -4.66 20.30 -6.35
N TRP A 121 -4.30 21.49 -5.89
CA TRP A 121 -5.11 22.25 -4.94
C TRP A 121 -4.74 23.74 -4.96
N GLY A 122 -5.73 24.61 -4.79
CA GLY A 122 -5.49 26.06 -4.64
C GLY A 122 -4.76 26.71 -5.82
N GLY A 123 -4.93 26.17 -7.04
CA GLY A 123 -4.24 26.63 -8.25
C GLY A 123 -2.81 26.09 -8.43
N SER A 124 -2.27 25.37 -7.45
CA SER A 124 -1.01 24.61 -7.59
C SER A 124 -1.33 23.22 -8.16
N ASN A 125 -0.54 22.77 -9.13
CA ASN A 125 -0.70 21.46 -9.76
C ASN A 125 0.51 20.58 -9.44
N GLY A 126 0.28 19.31 -9.13
CA GLY A 126 1.33 18.33 -8.92
C GLY A 126 2.13 18.54 -7.64
N ILE A 127 1.52 19.08 -6.57
CA ILE A 127 2.20 19.20 -5.27
C ILE A 127 2.65 17.80 -4.83
N PRO A 128 3.95 17.57 -4.62
CA PRO A 128 4.47 16.24 -4.40
C PRO A 128 4.18 15.78 -2.96
N VAL A 129 3.64 14.57 -2.83
CA VAL A 129 3.39 13.89 -1.55
C VAL A 129 4.01 12.50 -1.60
N SER A 130 4.83 12.18 -0.59
CA SER A 130 5.42 10.86 -0.40
C SER A 130 5.11 10.34 0.99
N LEU A 131 4.82 9.06 1.09
CA LEU A 131 4.39 8.39 2.30
C LEU A 131 5.05 7.02 2.39
N ILE A 132 5.45 6.63 3.59
CA ILE A 132 5.67 5.22 3.90
C ILE A 132 4.46 4.71 4.67
N LEU A 133 3.78 3.73 4.10
CA LEU A 133 2.64 3.05 4.67
C LEU A 133 3.09 1.74 5.31
N ASP A 134 2.61 1.47 6.53
CA ASP A 134 2.65 0.15 7.14
C ASP A 134 1.39 -0.60 6.71
N ALA A 135 1.57 -1.59 5.84
CA ALA A 135 0.53 -2.41 5.25
C ALA A 135 0.48 -3.83 5.83
N ARG A 136 1.00 -4.04 7.05
CA ARG A 136 0.97 -5.37 7.69
C ARG A 136 -0.44 -5.91 7.88
N GLY A 137 -1.40 -5.04 8.21
CA GLY A 137 -2.81 -5.43 8.31
C GLY A 137 -3.37 -5.96 6.99
N PHE A 138 -3.08 -5.25 5.90
CA PHE A 138 -3.51 -5.60 4.55
C PHE A 138 -2.86 -6.90 4.05
N PHE A 139 -1.53 -7.01 4.08
CA PHE A 139 -0.84 -8.24 3.65
C PHE A 139 -1.14 -9.43 4.55
N GLY A 140 -1.28 -9.19 5.86
CA GLY A 140 -1.71 -10.21 6.82
C GLY A 140 -3.08 -10.78 6.47
N ALA A 141 -4.07 -9.92 6.17
CA ALA A 141 -5.39 -10.37 5.74
C ALA A 141 -5.33 -11.15 4.42
N ILE A 142 -4.59 -10.66 3.41
CA ILE A 142 -4.42 -11.37 2.13
C ILE A 142 -3.82 -12.76 2.33
N SER A 143 -2.82 -12.90 3.21
CA SER A 143 -2.18 -14.19 3.50
C SER A 143 -3.10 -15.21 4.16
N GLN A 144 -4.18 -14.75 4.81
CA GLN A 144 -5.22 -15.59 5.39
C GLN A 144 -6.27 -16.05 4.35
N GLY A 145 -6.19 -15.53 3.12
CA GLY A 145 -7.03 -15.94 2.01
C GLY A 145 -8.29 -15.07 1.88
N VAL A 146 -8.13 -13.85 1.36
CA VAL A 146 -9.27 -13.01 1.00
C VAL A 146 -9.92 -13.45 -0.31
N ALA A 147 -11.24 -13.46 -0.32
CA ALA A 147 -12.06 -13.69 -1.50
C ALA A 147 -12.50 -12.35 -2.12
N THR A 148 -12.99 -12.44 -3.36
CA THR A 148 -13.73 -11.34 -3.98
C THR A 148 -14.93 -10.96 -3.10
N SER A 149 -15.18 -9.67 -2.95
CA SER A 149 -16.20 -9.04 -2.10
C SER A 149 -15.92 -9.05 -0.59
N ASP A 150 -14.78 -9.58 -0.14
CA ASP A 150 -14.36 -9.43 1.25
C ASP A 150 -14.03 -7.98 1.57
N VAL A 151 -14.22 -7.61 2.83
CA VAL A 151 -13.82 -6.31 3.38
C VAL A 151 -12.70 -6.52 4.39
N ILE A 152 -11.54 -5.93 4.11
CA ILE A 152 -10.43 -5.85 5.05
C ILE A 152 -10.57 -4.53 5.77
N ASP A 153 -11.15 -4.54 6.98
CA ASP A 153 -11.34 -3.35 7.82
C ASP A 153 -10.64 -3.51 9.18
N GLN A 154 -10.89 -2.59 10.10
CA GLN A 154 -10.32 -2.63 11.45
C GLN A 154 -10.69 -3.89 12.25
N ALA A 155 -11.87 -4.46 12.02
CA ALA A 155 -12.29 -5.69 12.69
C ALA A 155 -11.53 -6.89 12.12
N THR A 156 -11.35 -6.94 10.79
CA THR A 156 -10.55 -7.97 10.12
C THR A 156 -9.11 -7.96 10.61
N VAL A 157 -8.51 -6.79 10.78
CA VAL A 157 -7.09 -6.66 11.20
C VAL A 157 -6.90 -6.49 12.71
N ALA A 158 -7.91 -6.82 13.51
CA ALA A 158 -7.82 -6.71 14.95
C ALA A 158 -6.65 -7.55 15.50
N GLY A 159 -5.64 -6.87 16.07
CA GLY A 159 -4.46 -7.50 16.69
C GLY A 159 -3.20 -7.56 15.82
N TYR A 160 -3.30 -7.29 14.52
CA TYR A 160 -2.14 -7.24 13.61
C TYR A 160 -2.17 -6.09 12.60
N GLY A 161 -3.21 -5.26 12.62
CA GLY A 161 -3.30 -4.03 11.85
C GLY A 161 -2.24 -3.01 12.24
N ALA A 162 -1.93 -2.13 11.31
CA ALA A 162 -0.99 -1.05 11.53
C ALA A 162 -1.64 0.07 12.34
N LEU A 163 -0.90 0.68 13.28
CA LEU A 163 -1.37 1.82 14.04
C LEU A 163 -0.91 3.10 13.34
N PRO A 164 -1.81 4.01 12.92
CA PRO A 164 -1.39 5.27 12.29
C PRO A 164 -0.45 6.10 13.15
N ALA A 165 0.56 6.73 12.53
CA ALA A 165 1.34 7.78 13.17
C ALA A 165 0.45 8.93 13.66
N SER A 166 -0.63 9.22 12.91
CA SER A 166 -1.67 10.18 13.28
C SER A 166 -2.48 9.78 14.52
N ASN A 167 -2.39 8.54 15.01
CA ASN A 167 -3.23 8.03 16.10
C ASN A 167 -2.95 8.74 17.45
N GLY A 168 -1.72 9.24 17.64
CA GLY A 168 -1.32 10.03 18.80
C GLY A 168 -1.71 11.52 18.72
N MET A 169 -2.23 11.99 17.59
CA MET A 169 -2.50 13.40 17.38
C MET A 169 -3.45 13.98 18.43
N ASN A 170 -3.26 15.25 18.77
CA ASN A 170 -4.09 15.95 19.75
C ASN A 170 -4.21 15.19 21.09
N LYS A 171 -3.09 14.61 21.56
CA LYS A 171 -3.02 13.80 22.78
C LYS A 171 -3.94 12.56 22.74
N GLY A 172 -4.04 11.93 21.57
CA GLY A 172 -4.84 10.71 21.36
C GLY A 172 -6.36 10.92 21.41
N LYS A 173 -6.85 12.16 21.24
CA LYS A 173 -8.28 12.46 21.30
C LYS A 173 -9.10 11.84 20.17
N PHE A 174 -8.47 11.53 19.04
CA PHE A 174 -9.15 11.00 17.85
C PHE A 174 -8.42 9.75 17.34
N PRO A 175 -8.44 8.65 18.12
CA PRO A 175 -7.77 7.43 17.69
C PRO A 175 -8.55 6.80 16.53
N VAL A 176 -7.83 6.34 15.51
CA VAL A 176 -8.36 5.49 14.44
C VAL A 176 -8.41 4.04 14.89
N GLY A 177 -7.41 3.62 15.68
CA GLY A 177 -7.17 2.21 15.98
C GLY A 177 -6.33 1.52 14.90
N PRO A 178 -6.15 0.19 15.00
CA PRO A 178 -5.44 -0.60 13.98
C PRO A 178 -6.22 -0.59 12.65
N VAL A 179 -5.51 -0.35 11.55
CA VAL A 179 -6.08 -0.29 10.21
C VAL A 179 -5.32 -1.18 9.22
N PRO A 180 -5.93 -1.54 8.08
CA PRO A 180 -5.27 -2.32 7.02
C PRO A 180 -3.94 -1.72 6.55
N MET A 181 -3.91 -0.42 6.26
CA MET A 181 -2.70 0.30 5.88
C MET A 181 -2.67 1.66 6.58
N ALA A 182 -1.58 2.00 7.25
CA ALA A 182 -1.46 3.21 8.05
C ALA A 182 -0.25 4.03 7.62
N THR A 183 -0.34 5.36 7.64
CA THR A 183 0.85 6.20 7.42
C THR A 183 1.79 6.06 8.62
N THR A 184 3.08 5.82 8.35
CA THR A 184 4.15 5.72 9.35
C THR A 184 4.81 7.07 9.62
N THR A 185 5.71 7.12 10.60
CA THR A 185 6.57 8.29 10.86
C THR A 185 7.86 8.28 10.03
N LEU A 186 8.03 7.30 9.14
CA LEU A 186 9.23 7.19 8.31
C LEU A 186 9.18 8.19 7.17
N ASP A 187 10.29 8.90 7.01
CA ASP A 187 10.49 9.86 5.94
C ASP A 187 11.11 9.22 4.70
N THR A 188 10.57 9.60 3.56
CA THR A 188 11.22 9.37 2.28
C THR A 188 12.33 10.39 2.07
N GLN A 189 13.37 10.01 1.34
CA GLN A 189 14.35 10.98 0.87
C GLN A 189 13.67 11.99 -0.04
N LEU A 190 13.49 13.19 0.50
CA LEU A 190 12.97 14.33 -0.22
C LEU A 190 13.86 14.59 -1.45
N ILE A 191 13.24 14.68 -2.61
CA ILE A 191 13.90 15.28 -3.76
C ILE A 191 14.24 16.72 -3.35
N SER A 192 15.53 16.96 -3.06
CA SER A 192 15.96 18.32 -2.74
C SER A 192 15.72 19.23 -3.96
N THR A 193 15.45 20.52 -3.71
CA THR A 193 15.43 21.54 -4.76
C THR A 193 16.77 21.65 -5.50
N ALA A 194 17.85 21.16 -4.90
CA ALA A 194 19.17 21.03 -5.51
C ALA A 194 19.35 19.76 -6.37
N SER A 195 18.38 18.84 -6.36
CA SER A 195 18.45 17.63 -7.18
C SER A 195 18.35 18.00 -8.66
N ALA A 196 19.05 17.24 -9.50
CA ALA A 196 18.93 17.36 -10.95
C ALA A 196 17.49 17.16 -11.43
N ALA A 197 16.65 16.45 -10.67
CA ALA A 197 15.24 16.24 -10.99
C ALA A 197 14.42 17.53 -10.88
N CYS A 198 14.51 18.28 -9.77
CA CYS A 198 13.83 19.59 -9.68
C CYS A 198 14.49 20.66 -10.55
N ALA A 199 15.82 20.59 -10.72
CA ALA A 199 16.53 21.49 -11.62
C ALA A 199 16.20 21.26 -13.10
N ALA A 200 15.77 20.05 -13.49
CA ALA A 200 15.34 19.74 -14.84
C ALA A 200 13.92 20.24 -15.15
N ASP A 201 13.06 20.45 -14.15
CA ASP A 201 11.72 21.01 -14.35
C ASP A 201 11.73 22.49 -14.73
N VAL A 202 12.89 23.15 -14.60
CA VAL A 202 13.16 24.46 -15.21
C VAL A 202 12.96 24.41 -16.74
N ALA A 203 13.10 23.23 -17.38
CA ALA A 203 12.81 23.03 -18.80
C ALA A 203 11.30 23.02 -19.14
N ASN A 204 10.40 22.80 -18.16
CA ASN A 204 8.95 22.92 -18.32
C ASN A 204 8.42 24.33 -18.01
N GLY A 205 9.31 25.29 -17.72
CA GLY A 205 8.98 26.71 -17.62
C GLY A 205 8.75 27.23 -16.20
N ASP A 206 8.98 26.42 -15.16
CA ASP A 206 9.03 26.94 -13.79
C ASP A 206 10.44 27.42 -13.45
N ALA A 207 10.65 28.72 -13.59
CA ALA A 207 11.94 29.35 -13.33
C ALA A 207 12.34 29.35 -11.84
N ASN A 208 11.50 28.86 -10.92
CA ASN A 208 11.71 28.99 -9.47
C ASN A 208 12.34 27.76 -8.79
N GLY A 209 12.65 26.69 -9.53
CA GLY A 209 13.24 25.47 -8.95
C GLY A 209 12.25 24.68 -8.08
N GLN A 210 10.96 24.75 -8.44
CA GLN A 210 9.90 23.94 -7.86
C GLN A 210 10.01 22.49 -8.36
N CYS A 211 9.57 21.56 -7.53
CA CYS A 211 9.48 20.13 -7.77
C CYS A 211 8.04 19.69 -8.13
N LEU A 212 7.19 20.62 -8.56
CA LEU A 212 5.80 20.35 -8.93
C LEU A 212 5.71 19.34 -10.09
N GLY A 213 4.78 18.41 -10.00
CA GLY A 213 4.55 17.38 -11.01
C GLY A 213 5.60 16.25 -11.02
N LEU A 214 6.63 16.34 -10.18
CA LEU A 214 7.60 15.26 -9.99
C LEU A 214 7.12 14.29 -8.92
N ASN A 215 7.41 13.01 -9.12
CA ASN A 215 7.27 12.02 -8.07
C ASN A 215 8.33 12.30 -6.99
N PRO A 216 7.96 12.55 -5.72
CA PRO A 216 8.86 13.03 -4.66
C PRO A 216 10.00 12.10 -4.24
N SER A 217 10.04 10.85 -4.70
CA SER A 217 11.15 9.96 -4.40
C SER A 217 11.97 9.66 -5.64
N SER A 218 13.27 9.92 -5.57
CA SER A 218 14.22 9.45 -6.58
C SER A 218 14.35 7.93 -6.51
N GLU A 219 14.45 7.28 -7.67
CA GLU A 219 15.00 5.92 -7.76
C GLU A 219 16.55 6.01 -7.69
N PRO A 220 17.24 5.22 -6.84
CA PRO A 220 16.70 4.23 -5.91
C PRO A 220 16.09 4.86 -4.65
N PHE A 221 14.99 4.26 -4.17
CA PHE A 221 14.34 4.67 -2.92
C PHE A 221 15.28 4.60 -1.70
N VAL A 222 15.20 5.61 -0.84
CA VAL A 222 15.93 5.69 0.43
C VAL A 222 15.01 6.23 1.51
N ILE A 223 14.98 5.55 2.67
CA ILE A 223 14.39 6.09 3.90
C ILE A 223 15.36 7.13 4.46
N ALA A 224 14.94 8.39 4.54
CA ALA A 224 15.79 9.49 4.98
C ALA A 224 15.88 9.64 6.50
N GLY A 225 14.88 9.15 7.23
CA GLY A 225 14.82 9.28 8.68
C GLY A 225 13.45 8.95 9.26
N ASP A 226 13.28 9.33 10.50
CA ASP A 226 12.03 9.26 11.26
C ASP A 226 12.01 10.48 12.18
N ASP A 227 11.20 11.48 11.84
CA ASP A 227 11.03 12.69 12.64
C ASP A 227 9.91 12.55 13.69
N GLY A 228 9.26 11.38 13.75
CA GLY A 228 8.14 11.08 14.64
C GLY A 228 6.81 11.68 14.18
N ILE A 229 6.75 12.33 13.02
CA ILE A 229 5.55 12.92 12.43
C ILE A 229 5.08 12.02 11.29
N GLY A 230 3.78 11.80 11.18
CA GLY A 230 3.24 10.95 10.13
C GLY A 230 3.38 11.59 8.75
N GLY A 231 3.94 10.84 7.79
CA GLY A 231 4.12 11.24 6.40
C GLY A 231 5.33 12.16 6.18
N SER A 232 5.82 12.24 4.94
CA SER A 232 6.97 13.10 4.65
C SER A 232 6.60 14.58 4.46
N PRO A 233 7.50 15.52 4.80
CA PRO A 233 7.30 16.94 4.57
C PRO A 233 7.01 17.27 3.12
N MET A 234 5.91 18.00 2.88
CA MET A 234 5.59 18.54 1.57
C MET A 234 6.56 19.68 1.27
N ILE A 235 7.41 19.48 0.27
CA ILE A 235 8.50 20.40 -0.09
C ILE A 235 8.10 21.51 -1.05
N ASP A 236 6.87 21.48 -1.56
CA ASP A 236 6.42 22.42 -2.60
C ASP A 236 4.95 22.85 -2.43
N GLY A 237 4.52 23.76 -3.30
CA GLY A 237 3.21 24.38 -3.29
C GLY A 237 3.01 25.29 -2.07
N PRO A 238 1.76 25.53 -1.65
CA PRO A 238 1.47 26.39 -0.50
C PRO A 238 1.92 25.79 0.85
N PHE A 239 2.51 24.59 0.85
CA PHE A 239 2.89 23.85 2.05
C PHE A 239 4.40 23.88 2.36
N ALA A 240 5.23 24.22 1.36
CA ALA A 240 6.70 24.15 1.42
C ALA A 240 7.31 24.87 2.62
N SER A 241 6.82 26.07 2.93
CA SER A 241 7.42 26.94 3.96
C SER A 241 7.08 26.52 5.38
N SER A 242 6.06 25.68 5.57
CA SER A 242 5.51 25.34 6.88
C SER A 242 5.83 23.90 7.30
N GLY A 243 6.33 23.08 6.37
CA GLY A 243 6.67 21.67 6.61
C GLY A 243 5.44 20.85 6.98
N PHE A 244 4.35 21.02 6.23
CA PHE A 244 3.16 20.20 6.47
C PHE A 244 3.37 18.77 5.98
N ASN A 245 2.78 17.82 6.70
CA ASN A 245 2.82 16.40 6.38
C ASN A 245 1.41 15.90 6.09
N ALA A 246 1.24 15.27 4.93
CA ALA A 246 0.01 14.60 4.55
C ALA A 246 0.00 13.18 5.11
N ASN A 247 -1.11 12.73 5.66
CA ASN A 247 -1.31 11.35 6.09
C ASN A 247 -2.55 10.77 5.43
N PHE A 248 -2.44 9.53 4.97
CA PHE A 248 -3.54 8.74 4.44
C PHE A 248 -3.59 7.40 5.17
N ASP A 249 -4.60 7.23 6.01
CA ASP A 249 -4.83 6.02 6.77
C ASP A 249 -6.00 5.25 6.15
N ILE A 250 -5.73 4.09 5.54
CA ILE A 250 -6.75 3.27 4.85
C ILE A 250 -7.45 2.41 5.89
N THR A 251 -8.68 2.77 6.24
CA THR A 251 -9.48 2.13 7.29
C THR A 251 -10.24 0.90 6.81
N ALA A 252 -10.56 0.83 5.52
CA ALA A 252 -11.16 -0.36 4.92
C ALA A 252 -10.80 -0.52 3.45
N VAL A 253 -10.65 -1.77 3.01
CA VAL A 253 -10.41 -2.18 1.63
C VAL A 253 -11.49 -3.18 1.22
N HIS A 254 -12.24 -2.88 0.17
CA HIS A 254 -13.28 -3.73 -0.42
C HIS A 254 -12.71 -4.44 -1.63
N VAL A 255 -12.45 -5.75 -1.51
CA VAL A 255 -11.82 -6.53 -2.57
C VAL A 255 -12.78 -6.68 -3.75
N GLY A 256 -12.50 -6.01 -4.87
CA GLY A 256 -13.34 -6.05 -6.07
C GLY A 256 -13.05 -7.27 -6.93
N SER A 257 -11.76 -7.57 -7.14
CA SER A 257 -11.33 -8.81 -7.74
C SER A 257 -9.95 -9.20 -7.21
N ALA A 258 -9.81 -10.48 -6.88
CA ALA A 258 -8.52 -11.12 -6.70
C ALA A 258 -8.42 -12.19 -7.78
N THR A 259 -7.44 -12.10 -8.68
CA THR A 259 -7.17 -13.25 -9.55
C THR A 259 -6.77 -14.41 -8.65
N PRO A 260 -7.49 -15.56 -8.67
CA PRO A 260 -7.29 -16.62 -7.71
C PRO A 260 -5.82 -17.04 -7.68
N PHE A 261 -5.26 -17.16 -6.48
CA PHE A 261 -3.97 -17.80 -6.33
C PHE A 261 -4.07 -19.18 -6.93
N PRO A 262 -3.28 -19.48 -7.95
CA PRO A 262 -3.20 -20.83 -8.44
C PRO A 262 -2.64 -21.66 -7.31
N VAL A 263 -3.46 -22.55 -6.77
CA VAL A 263 -2.94 -23.58 -5.89
C VAL A 263 -1.95 -24.35 -6.76
N PRO A 264 -0.64 -24.39 -6.43
CA PRO A 264 0.35 -25.01 -7.29
C PRO A 264 -0.14 -26.40 -7.68
N ALA A 265 -0.04 -26.78 -8.95
CA ALA A 265 -0.41 -28.13 -9.40
C ALA A 265 0.25 -29.20 -8.52
N ALA A 266 1.40 -28.88 -7.93
CA ALA A 266 2.08 -29.66 -6.90
C ALA A 266 1.19 -30.05 -5.71
N VAL A 267 0.30 -29.18 -5.19
CA VAL A 267 -0.60 -29.54 -4.07
C VAL A 267 -1.63 -30.57 -4.52
N TRP A 268 -2.18 -30.42 -5.74
CA TRP A 268 -3.10 -31.39 -6.33
C TRP A 268 -2.41 -32.72 -6.65
N LEU A 269 -1.18 -32.67 -7.19
CA LEU A 269 -0.36 -33.83 -7.48
C LEU A 269 0.12 -34.53 -6.21
N PHE A 270 0.46 -33.77 -5.16
CA PHE A 270 0.86 -34.33 -3.88
C PHE A 270 -0.33 -34.94 -3.15
N GLY A 271 -1.50 -34.29 -3.17
CA GLY A 271 -2.74 -34.84 -2.62
C GLY A 271 -3.16 -36.13 -3.32
N SER A 272 -3.22 -36.12 -4.66
CA SER A 272 -3.57 -37.31 -5.45
C SER A 272 -2.50 -38.41 -5.35
N GLY A 273 -1.22 -38.04 -5.34
CA GLY A 273 -0.10 -38.97 -5.15
C GLY A 273 -0.13 -39.63 -3.77
N LEU A 274 -0.43 -38.88 -2.71
CA LEU A 274 -0.55 -39.41 -1.35
C LEU A 274 -1.73 -40.39 -1.22
N ILE A 275 -2.89 -40.05 -1.80
CA ILE A 275 -4.04 -40.97 -1.86
C ILE A 275 -3.68 -42.25 -2.62
N GLY A 276 -2.96 -42.12 -3.75
CA GLY A 276 -2.44 -43.26 -4.50
C GLY A 276 -1.52 -44.16 -3.67
N LEU A 277 -0.58 -43.56 -2.93
CA LEU A 277 0.33 -44.28 -2.04
C LEU A 277 -0.41 -45.00 -0.89
N ILE A 278 -1.42 -44.37 -0.30
CA ILE A 278 -2.28 -44.99 0.73
C ILE A 278 -3.03 -46.19 0.15
N GLY A 279 -3.55 -46.08 -1.08
CA GLY A 279 -4.22 -47.19 -1.78
C GLY A 279 -3.29 -48.38 -2.00
N VAL A 280 -2.06 -48.14 -2.46
CA VAL A 280 -1.04 -49.17 -2.65
C VAL A 280 -0.65 -49.84 -1.32
N ALA A 281 -0.52 -49.06 -0.25
CA ALA A 281 -0.19 -49.58 1.08
C ALA A 281 -1.28 -50.50 1.64
N LYS A 282 -2.56 -50.17 1.43
CA LYS A 282 -3.70 -51.02 1.84
C LYS A 282 -3.73 -52.35 1.10
N ARG A 283 -3.47 -52.34 -0.22
CA ARG A 283 -3.48 -53.56 -1.04
C ARG A 283 -2.39 -54.56 -0.65
N LYS A 284 -1.29 -54.11 -0.05
CA LYS A 284 -0.23 -55.02 0.42
C LYS A 284 -0.55 -55.75 1.73
N ARG A 285 -1.62 -55.35 2.44
CA ARG A 285 -2.04 -55.99 3.70
C ARG A 285 -3.21 -56.97 3.54
N ALA A 286 -3.92 -56.91 2.41
CA ALA A 286 -4.96 -57.85 2.03
C ALA A 286 -4.35 -58.96 1.17
#